data_AF-A0A6A8Q7Q0-F1
#
_entry.id   AF-A0A6A8Q7Q0-F1
#
_cell.length_a   1.000
_cell.length_b   1.000
_cell.length_c   1.000
_cell.angle_alpha   90.00
_cell.angle_beta   90.00
_cell.angle_gamma   90.00
#
_symmetry.space_group_name_H-M   'P 1'
#
loop_
_entity.id
_entity.type
_entity.pdbx_description
1 polymer ?
#
loop_
_entity_poly.entity_id
_entity_poly.type
_entity_poly.pdbx_seq_one_letter_code
_entity_poly.pdbx_strand_id
1 'polypeptide(L)'
;MINKLFANLFEFKAPESFGTKFQLRAFEFFSVIYTLIYTWEWAFYIPRLSDVVLPLGLANYLDISIFFSNSVSIYNAILISLLTVIPLLTKKVRWVYIIAFLLFHLQYVARFSQGEIPHSANLVGFSLLGLGLSGLFFSEMKRALPFAFGFVIFWAGLGYTSAAISKLIATGIFWVDGNHLWLWMGEKSIDILSLNGEFQYNWLQNLAFGSRFLATLILVFGLSAEILGFTMWFQ
;
A
#
# COMPACT_ATOMS: atom_id res chain seq x y z
N MET A 1 -9.22 -4.72 26.20
CA MET A 1 -8.82 -5.37 24.92
C MET A 1 -8.11 -4.37 24.01
N ILE A 2 -8.70 -3.20 23.77
CA ILE A 2 -8.11 -2.00 23.17
C ILE A 2 -6.73 -1.67 23.77
N ASN A 3 -6.60 -1.50 25.09
CA ASN A 3 -5.31 -1.22 25.74
C ASN A 3 -4.23 -2.30 25.51
N LYS A 4 -4.60 -3.57 25.29
CA LYS A 4 -3.64 -4.64 24.96
C LYS A 4 -3.21 -4.57 23.49
N LEU A 5 -4.06 -4.10 22.58
CA LEU A 5 -3.70 -3.94 21.17
C LEU A 5 -2.71 -2.79 20.98
N PHE A 6 -2.95 -1.66 21.66
CA PHE A 6 -2.07 -0.49 21.64
C PHE A 6 -0.72 -0.75 22.31
N ALA A 7 -0.72 -1.40 23.48
CA ALA A 7 0.50 -1.89 24.10
C ALA A 7 1.32 -2.76 23.12
N ASN A 8 0.68 -3.67 22.38
CA ASN A 8 1.42 -4.51 21.45
C ASN A 8 1.93 -3.81 20.18
N LEU A 9 1.41 -2.64 19.80
CA LEU A 9 1.77 -1.95 18.55
C LEU A 9 2.79 -0.82 18.74
N PHE A 10 2.78 -0.14 19.90
CA PHE A 10 3.66 1.01 20.17
C PHE A 10 4.45 0.91 21.49
N GLU A 11 4.24 -0.14 22.29
CA GLU A 11 5.06 -0.37 23.48
C GLU A 11 6.36 -1.08 23.06
N PHE A 12 7.36 -0.27 22.67
CA PHE A 12 8.73 -0.72 22.36
C PHE A 12 9.43 -1.48 23.50
N LYS A 13 8.76 -1.65 24.65
CA LYS A 13 9.25 -2.29 25.87
C LYS A 13 8.56 -3.64 26.17
N ALA A 14 7.51 -4.02 25.45
CA ALA A 14 6.81 -5.29 25.69
C ALA A 14 7.72 -6.50 25.37
N PRO A 15 7.65 -7.59 26.16
CA PRO A 15 8.45 -8.79 25.91
C PRO A 15 8.06 -9.40 24.55
N GLU A 16 9.05 -9.58 23.67
CA GLU A 16 8.82 -10.06 22.31
C GLU A 16 8.30 -11.51 22.31
N SER A 17 6.99 -11.68 22.13
CA SER A 17 6.42 -13.01 21.89
C SER A 17 6.90 -13.58 20.56
N PHE A 18 6.90 -14.92 20.44
CA PHE A 18 7.19 -15.59 19.17
C PHE A 18 6.24 -15.12 18.05
N GLY A 19 4.96 -14.93 18.37
CA GLY A 19 3.94 -14.45 17.43
C GLY A 19 4.26 -13.05 16.89
N THR A 20 4.66 -12.12 17.76
CA THR A 20 5.04 -10.75 17.36
C THR A 20 6.24 -10.78 16.41
N LYS A 21 7.26 -11.60 16.70
CA LYS A 21 8.44 -11.76 15.81
C LYS A 21 8.04 -12.30 14.44
N PHE A 22 7.19 -13.33 14.42
CA PHE A 22 6.71 -13.93 13.18
C PHE A 22 5.92 -12.92 12.35
N GLN A 23 4.96 -12.21 12.96
CA GLN A 23 4.15 -11.19 12.29
C GLN A 23 5.01 -10.10 11.66
N LEU A 24 5.96 -9.54 12.41
CA LEU A 24 6.80 -8.43 11.94
C LEU A 24 7.76 -8.87 10.82
N ARG A 25 8.26 -10.11 10.89
CA ARG A 25 9.05 -10.68 9.80
C ARG A 25 8.18 -10.98 8.59
N ALA A 26 6.98 -11.51 8.77
CA ALA A 26 6.02 -11.74 7.69
C ALA A 26 5.67 -10.42 6.99
N PHE A 27 5.53 -9.31 7.74
CA PHE A 27 5.35 -7.97 7.18
C PHE A 27 6.54 -7.52 6.32
N GLU A 28 7.77 -7.72 6.78
CA GLU A 28 8.95 -7.38 5.99
C GLU A 28 9.02 -8.22 4.70
N PHE A 29 8.78 -9.53 4.81
CA PHE A 29 8.70 -10.43 3.66
C PHE A 29 7.60 -10.01 2.69
N PHE A 30 6.39 -9.72 3.18
CA PHE A 30 5.27 -9.21 2.38
C PHE A 30 5.69 -7.96 1.61
N SER A 31 6.28 -6.98 2.29
CA SER A 31 6.69 -5.72 1.68
C SER A 31 7.70 -5.93 0.56
N VAL A 32 8.72 -6.77 0.80
CA VAL A 32 9.74 -7.08 -0.21
C VAL A 32 9.15 -7.88 -1.38
N ILE A 33 8.40 -8.95 -1.10
CA ILE A 33 7.83 -9.82 -2.14
C ILE A 33 6.91 -9.01 -3.07
N TYR A 34 5.99 -8.22 -2.52
CA TYR A 34 5.08 -7.44 -3.36
C TYR A 34 5.78 -6.28 -4.07
N THR A 35 6.83 -5.70 -3.47
CA THR A 35 7.70 -4.75 -4.19
C THR A 35 8.30 -5.43 -5.42
N LEU A 36 8.85 -6.64 -5.27
CA LEU A 36 9.46 -7.39 -6.38
C LEU A 36 8.43 -7.77 -7.44
N ILE A 37 7.24 -8.24 -7.05
CA ILE A 37 6.17 -8.60 -7.99
C ILE A 37 5.83 -7.40 -8.88
N TYR A 38 5.48 -6.27 -8.27
CA TYR A 38 5.13 -5.06 -9.02
C TYR A 38 6.30 -4.52 -9.84
N THR A 39 7.50 -4.51 -9.26
CA THR A 39 8.71 -4.06 -9.95
C THR A 39 8.92 -4.86 -11.23
N TRP A 40 8.89 -6.19 -11.17
CA TRP A 40 9.15 -7.02 -12.34
C TRP A 40 7.99 -7.00 -13.35
N GLU A 41 6.74 -6.99 -12.87
CA GLU A 41 5.57 -6.82 -13.72
C GLU A 41 5.67 -5.53 -14.55
N TRP A 42 5.98 -4.41 -13.90
CA TRP A 42 6.13 -3.13 -14.58
C TRP A 42 7.38 -3.08 -15.45
N ALA A 43 8.49 -3.71 -15.04
CA ALA A 43 9.73 -3.73 -15.82
C ALA A 43 9.51 -4.32 -17.21
N PHE A 44 8.73 -5.39 -17.31
CA PHE A 44 8.39 -6.05 -18.57
C PHE A 44 7.23 -5.38 -19.31
N TYR A 45 6.38 -4.63 -18.62
CA TYR A 45 5.26 -3.93 -19.24
C TYR A 45 5.71 -2.62 -19.87
N ILE A 46 6.49 -1.80 -19.16
CA ILE A 46 6.82 -0.43 -19.54
C ILE A 46 7.39 -0.32 -20.98
N PRO A 47 8.33 -1.19 -21.43
CA PRO A 47 8.87 -1.09 -22.79
C PRO A 47 7.89 -1.47 -23.91
N ARG A 48 6.69 -1.96 -23.59
CA ARG A 48 5.67 -2.35 -24.58
C ARG A 48 4.94 -1.15 -25.18
N LEU A 49 4.99 0.00 -24.51
CA LEU A 49 4.38 1.25 -24.94
C LEU A 49 5.48 2.30 -25.08
N SER A 50 5.53 2.96 -26.23
CA SER A 50 6.54 3.99 -26.53
C SER A 50 6.19 5.37 -25.96
N ASP A 51 4.92 5.58 -25.59
CA ASP A 51 4.36 6.91 -25.40
C ASP A 51 3.94 7.15 -23.95
N VAL A 52 4.12 8.40 -23.52
CA VAL A 52 3.55 8.91 -22.28
C VAL A 52 2.10 9.27 -22.57
N VAL A 53 1.16 8.48 -22.05
CA VAL A 53 -0.27 8.70 -22.27
C VAL A 53 -0.74 9.95 -21.51
N LEU A 54 -0.32 10.08 -20.25
CA LEU A 54 -0.64 11.24 -19.42
C LEU A 54 0.47 11.50 -18.39
N PRO A 55 1.17 12.64 -18.44
CA PRO A 55 2.22 12.97 -17.48
C PRO A 55 1.60 13.40 -16.13
N LEU A 56 1.55 12.49 -15.17
CA LEU A 56 1.01 12.75 -13.82
C LEU A 56 2.13 12.83 -12.77
N GLY A 57 1.95 13.71 -11.77
CA GLY A 57 2.88 13.86 -10.67
C GLY A 57 4.30 14.21 -11.13
N LEU A 58 5.29 13.41 -10.72
CA LEU A 58 6.71 13.61 -11.06
C LEU A 58 7.00 13.57 -12.57
N ALA A 59 6.14 12.93 -13.37
CA ALA A 59 6.30 12.93 -14.83
C ALA A 59 6.15 14.33 -15.47
N ASN A 60 5.63 15.32 -14.73
CA ASN A 60 5.62 16.72 -15.18
C ASN A 60 6.98 17.41 -15.05
N TYR A 61 7.92 16.83 -14.29
CA TYR A 61 9.21 17.44 -13.95
C TYR A 61 10.40 16.60 -14.41
N LEU A 62 10.18 15.31 -14.65
CA LEU A 62 11.21 14.35 -15.04
C LEU A 62 10.82 13.71 -16.37
N ASP A 63 11.78 13.58 -17.27
CA ASP A 63 11.60 12.80 -18.48
C ASP A 63 11.57 11.30 -18.13
N ILE A 64 10.35 10.76 -18.04
CA ILE A 64 10.12 9.34 -17.76
C ILE A 64 10.21 8.46 -19.01
N SER A 65 10.26 9.05 -20.22
CA SER A 65 10.34 8.29 -21.47
C SER A 65 11.63 7.47 -21.58
N ILE A 66 12.66 7.85 -20.79
CA ILE A 66 13.89 7.08 -20.62
C ILE A 66 13.61 5.64 -20.15
N PHE A 67 12.54 5.40 -19.37
CA PHE A 67 12.17 4.07 -18.90
C PHE A 67 11.58 3.19 -20.02
N PHE A 68 11.12 3.80 -21.11
CA PHE A 68 10.42 3.11 -22.19
C PHE A 68 11.40 2.55 -23.22
N SER A 69 12.65 3.01 -23.20
CA SER A 69 13.71 2.59 -24.11
C SER A 69 14.89 1.96 -23.36
N ASN A 70 15.77 1.29 -24.10
CA ASN A 70 17.08 0.82 -23.62
C ASN A 70 17.06 -0.06 -22.36
N SER A 71 15.97 -0.77 -22.09
CA SER A 71 15.82 -1.66 -20.93
C SER A 71 16.04 -0.99 -19.57
N VAL A 72 15.87 0.34 -19.47
CA VAL A 72 16.08 1.10 -18.23
C VAL A 72 15.15 0.59 -17.11
N SER A 73 13.90 0.26 -17.43
CA SER A 73 12.96 -0.36 -16.50
C SER A 73 13.47 -1.69 -15.92
N ILE A 74 14.21 -2.47 -16.71
CA ILE A 74 14.79 -3.76 -16.29
C ILE A 74 16.01 -3.54 -15.40
N TYR A 75 16.90 -2.61 -15.77
CA TYR A 75 18.06 -2.28 -14.92
C TYR A 75 17.62 -1.72 -13.56
N ASN A 76 16.61 -0.86 -13.56
CA ASN A 76 16.02 -0.34 -12.34
C ASN A 76 15.41 -1.47 -11.48
N ALA A 77 14.73 -2.44 -12.11
CA ALA A 77 14.18 -3.60 -11.42
C ALA A 77 15.24 -4.49 -10.76
N ILE A 78 16.38 -4.70 -11.43
CA ILE A 78 17.53 -5.42 -10.86
C ILE A 78 18.06 -4.66 -9.63
N LEU A 79 18.22 -3.34 -9.75
CA LEU A 79 18.74 -2.51 -8.67
C LEU A 79 17.79 -2.51 -7.46
N ILE A 80 16.48 -2.33 -7.67
CA ILE A 80 15.46 -2.46 -6.63
C ILE A 80 15.56 -3.84 -5.97
N SER A 81 15.67 -4.91 -6.77
CA SER A 81 15.74 -6.28 -6.25
C SER A 81 16.92 -6.47 -5.30
N LEU A 82 18.11 -5.99 -5.69
CA LEU A 82 19.29 -6.04 -4.84
C LEU A 82 19.10 -5.22 -3.55
N LEU A 83 18.60 -3.99 -3.68
CA LEU A 83 18.39 -3.07 -2.57
C LEU A 83 17.28 -3.54 -1.60
N THR A 84 16.38 -4.43 -2.01
CA THR A 84 15.39 -5.02 -1.09
C THR A 84 15.83 -6.37 -0.53
N VAL A 85 16.48 -7.23 -1.33
CA VAL A 85 16.84 -8.60 -0.92
C VAL A 85 18.06 -8.60 0.01
N ILE A 86 19.07 -7.76 -0.26
CA ILE A 86 20.27 -7.68 0.59
C ILE A 86 19.92 -7.33 2.05
N PRO A 87 19.20 -6.25 2.36
CA PRO A 87 18.84 -5.94 3.75
C PRO A 87 17.89 -6.97 4.36
N LEU A 88 17.00 -7.60 3.57
CA LEU A 88 16.10 -8.65 4.05
C LEU A 88 16.86 -9.88 4.58
N LEU A 89 17.88 -10.33 3.82
CA LEU A 89 18.69 -11.51 4.13
C LEU A 89 19.76 -11.21 5.18
N THR A 90 20.51 -10.13 5.00
CA THR A 90 21.64 -9.80 5.88
C THR A 90 21.19 -9.15 7.19
N LYS A 91 19.98 -8.57 7.22
CA LYS A 91 19.45 -7.76 8.33
C LYS A 91 20.32 -6.53 8.64
N LYS A 92 21.23 -6.17 7.72
CA LYS A 92 22.16 -5.04 7.82
C LYS A 92 21.79 -3.99 6.76
N VAL A 93 22.31 -2.77 6.95
CA VAL A 93 22.24 -1.68 5.96
C VAL A 93 20.78 -1.34 5.55
N ARG A 94 19.82 -1.48 6.47
CA ARG A 94 18.37 -1.41 6.16
C ARG A 94 17.90 -0.06 5.62
N TRP A 95 18.66 1.01 5.83
CA TRP A 95 18.38 2.32 5.24
C TRP A 95 18.33 2.30 3.71
N VAL A 96 18.95 1.30 3.06
CA VAL A 96 18.91 1.15 1.58
C VAL A 96 17.50 0.86 1.04
N TYR A 97 16.54 0.45 1.89
CA TYR A 97 15.13 0.40 1.51
C TYR A 97 14.59 1.80 1.10
N ILE A 98 15.18 2.91 1.55
CA ILE A 98 14.84 4.26 1.06
C ILE A 98 15.25 4.43 -0.41
N ILE A 99 16.45 3.97 -0.77
CA ILE A 99 16.88 4.02 -2.17
C ILE A 99 15.97 3.13 -3.02
N ALA A 100 15.68 1.92 -2.55
CA ALA A 100 14.71 1.03 -3.21
C ALA A 100 13.35 1.70 -3.39
N PHE A 101 12.84 2.41 -2.38
CA PHE A 101 11.59 3.16 -2.45
C PHE A 101 11.62 4.24 -3.54
N LEU A 102 12.68 5.04 -3.61
CA LEU A 102 12.79 6.10 -4.63
C LEU A 102 12.82 5.53 -6.04
N LEU A 103 13.58 4.46 -6.26
CA LEU A 103 13.67 3.78 -7.55
C LEU A 103 12.34 3.09 -7.91
N PHE A 104 11.69 2.46 -6.94
CA PHE A 104 10.36 1.87 -7.10
C PHE A 104 9.33 2.93 -7.46
N HIS A 105 9.39 4.10 -6.82
CA HIS A 105 8.49 5.21 -7.11
C HIS A 105 8.72 5.79 -8.51
N LEU A 106 9.96 5.91 -8.99
CA LEU A 106 10.22 6.32 -10.38
C LEU A 106 9.62 5.33 -11.38
N GLN A 107 9.78 4.03 -11.14
CA GLN A 107 9.20 3.00 -12.00
C GLN A 107 7.66 2.97 -11.93
N TYR A 108 7.10 3.23 -10.76
CA TYR A 108 5.66 3.45 -10.58
C TYR A 108 5.19 4.64 -11.42
N VAL A 109 5.86 5.79 -11.38
CA VAL A 109 5.49 6.98 -12.16
C VAL A 109 5.55 6.70 -13.67
N ALA A 110 6.59 5.99 -14.13
CA ALA A 110 6.71 5.58 -15.53
C ALA A 110 5.51 4.69 -15.95
N ARG A 111 5.16 3.69 -15.14
CA ARG A 111 4.01 2.82 -15.42
C ARG A 111 2.67 3.56 -15.30
N PHE A 112 2.53 4.51 -14.38
CA PHE A 112 1.29 5.24 -14.13
C PHE A 112 0.98 6.20 -15.27
N SER A 113 2.02 6.73 -15.88
CA SER A 113 1.90 7.62 -17.03
C SER A 113 1.55 6.88 -18.33
N GLN A 114 1.54 5.55 -18.32
CA GLN A 114 1.03 4.69 -19.41
C GLN A 114 -0.40 4.20 -19.19
N GLY A 115 -1.04 4.56 -18.06
CA GLY A 115 -2.40 4.15 -17.71
C GLY A 115 -2.54 3.68 -16.27
N GLU A 116 -3.67 3.07 -15.92
CA GLU A 116 -4.00 2.74 -14.54
C GLU A 116 -3.02 1.71 -13.93
N ILE A 117 -2.72 1.91 -12.64
CA ILE A 117 -1.98 0.98 -11.77
C ILE A 117 -2.91 0.52 -10.65
N PRO A 118 -2.80 -0.74 -10.18
CA PRO A 118 -3.51 -1.20 -9.00
C PRO A 118 -3.27 -0.30 -7.78
N HIS A 119 -4.35 0.10 -7.11
CA HIS A 119 -4.29 0.97 -5.92
C HIS A 119 -3.46 0.35 -4.77
N SER A 120 -3.38 -0.98 -4.72
CA SER A 120 -2.54 -1.71 -3.76
C SER A 120 -1.04 -1.43 -3.89
N ALA A 121 -0.58 -0.92 -5.04
CA ALA A 121 0.81 -0.50 -5.22
C ALA A 121 1.22 0.63 -4.25
N ASN A 122 0.27 1.50 -3.86
CA ASN A 122 0.54 2.56 -2.89
C ASN A 122 0.84 2.00 -1.50
N LEU A 123 0.09 0.97 -1.07
CA LEU A 123 0.34 0.30 0.22
C LEU A 123 1.74 -0.31 0.26
N VAL A 124 2.18 -0.92 -0.85
CA VAL A 124 3.54 -1.48 -1.00
C VAL A 124 4.59 -0.38 -0.98
N GLY A 125 4.34 0.75 -1.64
CA GLY A 125 5.22 1.91 -1.59
C GLY A 125 5.39 2.45 -0.16
N PHE A 126 4.30 2.61 0.59
CA PHE A 126 4.35 3.04 1.99
C PHE A 126 5.01 2.01 2.90
N SER A 127 4.86 0.71 2.64
CA SER A 127 5.54 -0.32 3.43
C SER A 127 7.04 -0.34 3.19
N LEU A 128 7.48 -0.16 1.95
CA LEU A 128 8.89 -0.01 1.61
C LEU A 128 9.49 1.27 2.19
N LEU A 129 8.76 2.39 2.13
CA LEU A 129 9.15 3.64 2.78
C LEU A 129 9.25 3.47 4.30
N GLY A 130 8.27 2.83 4.94
CA GLY A 130 8.28 2.55 6.37
C GLY A 130 9.49 1.71 6.79
N LEU A 131 9.82 0.67 6.01
CA LEU A 131 11.04 -0.12 6.22
C LEU A 131 12.31 0.74 6.10
N GLY A 132 12.39 1.60 5.09
CA GLY A 132 13.51 2.52 4.89
C GLY A 132 13.69 3.53 6.01
N LEU A 133 12.62 4.22 6.40
CA LEU A 133 12.64 5.17 7.52
C LEU A 133 13.00 4.45 8.82
N SER A 134 12.48 3.25 9.04
CA SER A 134 12.85 2.46 10.22
C SER A 134 14.35 2.13 10.25
N GLY A 135 14.95 1.84 9.10
CA GLY A 135 16.37 1.54 8.97
C GLY A 135 17.28 2.76 9.13
N LEU A 136 16.76 3.97 8.92
CA LEU A 136 17.46 5.23 9.18
C LEU A 136 17.44 5.60 10.67
N PHE A 137 16.28 5.49 11.32
CA PHE A 137 16.08 5.99 12.69
C PHE A 137 16.36 4.94 13.78
N PHE A 138 16.35 3.65 13.45
CA PHE A 138 16.51 2.57 14.43
C PHE A 138 17.54 1.54 13.98
N SER A 139 18.59 1.36 14.80
CA SER A 139 19.59 0.31 14.61
C SER A 139 19.07 -1.08 15.01
N GLU A 140 18.22 -1.15 16.03
CA GLU A 140 17.68 -2.39 16.58
C GLU A 140 16.42 -2.85 15.82
N MET A 141 16.41 -4.10 15.34
CA MET A 141 15.22 -4.68 14.69
C MET A 141 13.98 -4.66 15.58
N LYS A 142 14.18 -4.75 16.91
CA LYS A 142 13.12 -4.71 17.92
C LYS A 142 12.30 -3.43 17.89
N ARG A 143 12.87 -2.33 17.40
CA ARG A 143 12.19 -1.04 17.27
C ARG A 143 11.85 -0.71 15.82
N ALA A 144 12.74 -1.07 14.91
CA ALA A 144 12.59 -0.75 13.50
C ALA A 144 11.36 -1.42 12.86
N LEU A 145 11.16 -2.74 13.04
CA LEU A 145 10.02 -3.41 12.39
C LEU A 145 8.66 -3.00 12.97
N PRO A 146 8.49 -2.86 14.30
CA PRO A 146 7.26 -2.30 14.85
C PRO A 146 6.97 -0.89 14.33
N PHE A 147 7.99 -0.02 14.26
CA PHE A 147 7.84 1.31 13.68
C PHE A 147 7.38 1.24 12.22
N ALA A 148 8.03 0.43 11.38
CA ALA A 148 7.65 0.29 9.97
C ALA A 148 6.22 -0.21 9.81
N PHE A 149 5.81 -1.19 10.62
CA PHE A 149 4.45 -1.73 10.60
C PHE A 149 3.41 -0.69 11.06
N GLY A 150 3.67 -0.01 12.18
CA GLY A 150 2.82 1.07 12.69
C GLY A 150 2.71 2.24 11.72
N PHE A 151 3.81 2.59 11.04
CA PHE A 151 3.85 3.61 9.99
C PHE A 151 2.88 3.28 8.84
N VAL A 152 2.86 2.03 8.39
CA VAL A 152 1.94 1.60 7.32
C VAL A 152 0.49 1.66 7.77
N ILE A 153 0.19 1.17 8.99
CA ILE A 153 -1.17 1.25 9.56
C ILE A 153 -1.63 2.71 9.64
N PHE A 154 -0.75 3.59 10.13
CA PHE A 154 -1.04 5.02 10.25
C PHE A 154 -1.38 5.64 8.90
N TRP A 155 -0.54 5.46 7.88
CA TRP A 155 -0.77 6.07 6.57
C TRP A 155 -1.94 5.46 5.82
N ALA A 156 -2.19 4.15 5.97
CA ALA A 156 -3.40 3.53 5.47
C ALA A 156 -4.64 4.14 6.13
N GLY A 157 -4.65 4.22 7.46
CA GLY A 157 -5.75 4.82 8.23
C GLY A 157 -5.98 6.28 7.87
N LEU A 158 -4.92 7.08 7.78
CA LEU A 158 -5.00 8.51 7.41
C LEU A 158 -5.52 8.67 5.98
N GLY A 159 -5.02 7.89 5.03
CA GLY A 159 -5.46 7.94 3.64
C GLY A 159 -6.96 7.70 3.50
N TYR A 160 -7.47 6.62 4.09
CA TYR A 160 -8.89 6.34 4.01
C TYR A 160 -9.76 7.26 4.87
N THR A 161 -9.29 7.67 6.07
CA THR A 161 -10.00 8.66 6.91
C THR A 161 -10.13 9.99 6.18
N SER A 162 -9.08 10.47 5.51
CA SER A 162 -9.13 11.70 4.74
C SER A 162 -10.05 11.59 3.51
N ALA A 163 -10.08 10.43 2.83
CA ALA A 163 -11.03 10.16 1.77
C ALA A 163 -12.48 10.17 2.27
N ALA A 164 -12.73 9.61 3.46
CA ALA A 164 -14.03 9.62 4.12
C ALA A 164 -14.48 11.05 4.48
N ILE A 165 -13.58 11.87 5.01
CA ILE A 165 -13.84 13.30 5.29
C ILE A 165 -14.12 14.07 4.00
N SER A 166 -13.36 13.82 2.94
CA SER A 166 -13.58 14.45 1.63
C SER A 166 -14.99 14.13 1.09
N LYS A 167 -15.41 12.86 1.17
CA LYS A 167 -16.78 12.46 0.80
C LYS A 167 -17.83 13.14 1.68
N LEU A 168 -17.60 13.20 2.99
CA LEU A 168 -18.51 13.89 3.92
C LEU A 168 -18.70 15.36 3.56
N ILE A 169 -17.62 16.05 3.17
CA ILE A 169 -17.68 17.45 2.72
C ILE A 169 -18.44 17.57 1.39
N ALA A 170 -18.22 16.65 0.46
CA ALA A 170 -18.80 16.71 -0.88
C ALA A 170 -20.29 16.34 -0.93
N THR A 171 -20.74 15.35 -0.16
CA THR A 171 -22.10 14.77 -0.26
C THR A 171 -22.91 14.87 1.04
N GLY A 172 -22.32 15.37 2.13
CA GLY A 172 -23.00 15.60 3.41
C GLY A 172 -22.99 14.39 4.35
N ILE A 173 -23.51 14.57 5.58
CA ILE A 173 -23.42 13.57 6.66
C ILE A 173 -24.10 12.22 6.35
N PHE A 174 -25.05 12.20 5.41
CA PHE A 174 -25.78 11.00 5.01
C PHE A 174 -25.04 10.12 4.00
N TRP A 175 -23.80 10.46 3.63
CA TRP A 175 -23.01 9.67 2.68
C TRP A 175 -22.67 8.27 3.20
N VAL A 176 -22.61 8.08 4.52
CA VAL A 176 -22.36 6.78 5.14
C VAL A 176 -23.61 5.91 5.03
N ASP A 177 -23.83 5.38 3.83
CA ASP A 177 -25.02 4.64 3.44
C ASP A 177 -24.64 3.44 2.56
N GLY A 178 -25.35 2.33 2.71
CA GLY A 178 -25.08 1.09 2.00
C GLY A 178 -25.06 1.22 0.47
N ASN A 179 -25.81 2.16 -0.11
CA ASN A 179 -25.78 2.42 -1.55
C ASN A 179 -24.39 2.87 -2.03
N HIS A 180 -23.63 3.59 -1.19
CA HIS A 180 -22.27 4.00 -1.55
C HIS A 180 -21.29 2.82 -1.54
N LEU A 181 -21.48 1.86 -0.63
CA LEU A 181 -20.71 0.62 -0.65
C LEU A 181 -21.05 -0.22 -1.89
N TRP A 182 -22.33 -0.28 -2.28
CA TRP A 182 -22.77 -0.95 -3.50
C TRP A 182 -22.15 -0.32 -4.76
N LEU A 183 -22.16 1.01 -4.85
CA LEU A 183 -21.52 1.73 -5.96
C LEU A 183 -20.03 1.39 -6.05
N TRP A 184 -19.31 1.42 -4.93
CA TRP A 184 -17.88 1.09 -4.92
C TRP A 184 -17.60 -0.37 -5.31
N MET A 185 -18.40 -1.32 -4.82
CA MET A 185 -18.30 -2.72 -5.24
C MET A 185 -18.63 -2.90 -6.73
N GLY A 186 -19.62 -2.17 -7.25
CA GLY A 186 -20.00 -2.18 -8.64
C GLY A 186 -18.91 -1.62 -9.55
N GLU A 187 -18.34 -0.46 -9.22
CA GLU A 187 -17.21 0.13 -9.94
C GLU A 187 -16.03 -0.85 -10.02
N LYS A 188 -15.61 -1.41 -8.88
CA LYS A 188 -14.51 -2.39 -8.84
C LYS A 188 -14.82 -3.69 -9.58
N SER A 189 -16.09 -4.10 -9.63
CA SER A 189 -16.51 -5.27 -10.41
C SER A 189 -16.33 -5.05 -11.92
N ILE A 190 -16.61 -3.85 -12.41
CA ILE A 190 -16.46 -3.47 -13.82
C ILE A 190 -14.99 -3.44 -14.19
N ASP A 191 -14.13 -2.86 -13.34
CA ASP A 191 -12.68 -2.83 -13.55
C ASP A 191 -12.10 -4.24 -13.71
N ILE A 192 -12.47 -5.16 -12.81
CA ILE A 192 -11.95 -6.53 -12.82
C ILE A 192 -12.53 -7.33 -14.00
N LEU A 193 -13.81 -7.15 -14.31
CA LEU A 193 -14.44 -7.76 -15.47
C LEU A 193 -13.75 -7.30 -16.77
N SER A 194 -13.40 -6.02 -16.88
CA SER A 194 -12.67 -5.48 -18.03
C SER A 194 -11.24 -6.04 -18.13
N LEU A 195 -10.58 -6.30 -17.01
CA LEU A 195 -9.21 -6.82 -16.97
C LEU A 195 -9.16 -8.33 -17.26
N ASN A 196 -10.05 -9.11 -16.66
CA ASN A 196 -9.97 -10.57 -16.61
C ASN A 196 -11.04 -11.28 -17.47
N GLY A 197 -12.03 -10.55 -17.98
CA GLY A 197 -13.16 -11.10 -18.73
C GLY A 197 -14.20 -11.83 -17.87
N GLU A 198 -13.90 -12.07 -16.60
CA GLU A 198 -14.81 -12.67 -15.62
C GLU A 198 -14.67 -12.02 -14.25
N PHE A 199 -15.77 -11.98 -13.51
CA PHE A 199 -15.78 -11.51 -12.13
C PHE A 199 -16.91 -12.18 -11.35
N GLN A 200 -16.61 -12.59 -10.12
CA GLN A 200 -17.59 -13.15 -9.20
C GLN A 200 -17.45 -12.47 -7.83
N TYR A 201 -18.60 -12.10 -7.26
CA TYR A 201 -18.64 -11.55 -5.92
C TYR A 201 -18.31 -12.62 -4.88
N ASN A 202 -17.45 -12.26 -3.93
CA ASN A 202 -17.22 -13.10 -2.76
C ASN A 202 -18.43 -13.10 -1.82
N TRP A 203 -18.42 -14.00 -0.83
CA TRP A 203 -19.52 -14.14 0.12
C TRP A 203 -19.86 -12.84 0.86
N LEU A 204 -18.85 -12.05 1.27
CA LEU A 204 -19.07 -10.78 1.98
C LEU A 204 -19.72 -9.73 1.07
N GLN A 205 -19.31 -9.67 -0.21
CA GLN A 205 -19.92 -8.78 -1.20
C GLN A 205 -21.37 -9.17 -1.50
N ASN A 206 -21.65 -10.47 -1.65
CA ASN A 206 -23.02 -10.97 -1.83
C ASN A 206 -23.90 -10.63 -0.61
N LEU A 207 -23.36 -10.78 0.60
CA LEU A 207 -24.04 -10.41 1.84
C LEU A 207 -24.33 -8.90 1.90
N ALA A 208 -23.38 -8.06 1.46
CA ALA A 208 -23.57 -6.63 1.37
C ALA A 208 -24.66 -6.24 0.35
N PHE A 209 -24.69 -6.85 -0.84
CA PHE A 209 -25.76 -6.60 -1.83
C PHE A 209 -27.14 -7.08 -1.36
N GLY A 210 -27.19 -8.13 -0.54
CA GLY A 210 -28.45 -8.66 -0.01
C GLY A 210 -29.19 -7.73 0.96
N SER A 211 -28.52 -6.71 1.52
CA SER A 211 -29.16 -5.77 2.45
C SER A 211 -28.42 -4.43 2.55
N ARG A 212 -29.14 -3.33 2.26
CA ARG A 212 -28.63 -1.95 2.43
C ARG A 212 -28.20 -1.68 3.87
N PHE A 213 -28.92 -2.21 4.85
CA PHE A 213 -28.59 -2.05 6.25
C PHE A 213 -27.26 -2.75 6.58
N LEU A 214 -27.06 -3.99 6.13
CA LEU A 214 -25.80 -4.72 6.32
C LEU A 214 -24.64 -4.01 5.62
N ALA A 215 -24.85 -3.54 4.38
CA ALA A 215 -23.86 -2.74 3.67
C ALA A 215 -23.48 -1.46 4.42
N THR A 216 -24.45 -0.78 5.03
CA THR A 216 -24.20 0.41 5.86
C THR A 216 -23.35 0.06 7.08
N LEU A 217 -23.67 -1.04 7.78
CA LEU A 217 -22.88 -1.50 8.93
C LEU A 217 -21.44 -1.87 8.54
N ILE A 218 -21.26 -2.55 7.41
CA ILE A 218 -19.93 -2.89 6.88
C ILE A 218 -19.13 -1.62 6.57
N LEU A 219 -19.77 -0.62 5.93
CA LEU A 219 -19.14 0.65 5.64
C LEU A 219 -18.73 1.39 6.92
N VAL A 220 -19.65 1.52 7.89
CA VAL A 220 -19.36 2.14 9.20
C VAL A 220 -18.21 1.44 9.92
N PHE A 221 -18.18 0.10 9.88
CA PHE A 221 -17.11 -0.69 10.47
C PHE A 221 -15.76 -0.37 9.79
N GLY A 222 -15.71 -0.36 8.46
CA GLY A 222 -14.52 -0.01 7.69
C GLY A 222 -13.99 1.38 8.06
N LEU A 223 -14.86 2.40 8.05
CA LEU A 223 -14.51 3.77 8.40
C LEU A 223 -14.01 3.89 9.85
N SER A 224 -14.64 3.16 10.77
CA SER A 224 -14.20 3.12 12.16
C SER A 224 -12.81 2.49 12.29
N ALA A 225 -12.55 1.39 11.58
CA ALA A 225 -11.25 0.74 11.57
C ALA A 225 -10.14 1.63 10.99
N GLU A 226 -10.45 2.40 9.94
CA GLU A 226 -9.53 3.35 9.31
C GLU A 226 -9.19 4.52 10.24
N ILE A 227 -10.18 5.09 10.92
CA ILE A 227 -9.99 6.12 11.94
C ILE A 227 -9.15 5.59 13.10
N LEU A 228 -9.39 4.35 13.55
CA LEU A 228 -8.58 3.72 14.58
C LEU A 228 -7.13 3.56 14.12
N GLY A 229 -6.88 3.14 12.87
CA GLY A 229 -5.54 3.06 12.30
C GLY A 229 -4.80 4.40 12.30
N PHE A 230 -5.50 5.50 12.00
CA PHE A 230 -4.94 6.86 12.05
C PHE A 230 -4.66 7.33 13.49
N THR A 231 -5.67 7.24 14.37
CA THR A 231 -5.60 7.77 15.74
C THR A 231 -4.65 6.99 16.63
N MET A 232 -4.40 5.72 16.30
CA MET A 232 -3.47 4.83 16.99
C MET A 232 -2.06 5.36 17.14
N TRP A 233 -1.62 6.27 16.26
CA TRP A 233 -0.28 6.86 16.31
C TRP A 233 -0.11 7.94 17.38
N PHE A 234 -1.20 8.58 17.83
CA PHE A 234 -1.17 9.74 18.72
C PHE A 234 -1.52 9.42 20.18
N GLN A 235 -1.63 8.14 20.54
CA GLN A 235 -1.98 7.65 21.87
C GLN A 235 -0.86 6.79 22.44
#